data_AF-A0A6C0KFI1-F1
#
_entry.id   AF-A0A6C0KFI1-F1
#
_cell.length_a   1.000
_cell.length_b   1.000
_cell.length_c   1.000
_cell.angle_alpha   90.00
_cell.angle_beta   90.00
_cell.angle_gamma   90.00
#
_symmetry.space_group_name_H-M   'P 1'
#
loop_
_entity.id
_entity.type
_entity.pdbx_description
1 polymer ?
#
loop_
_entity_poly.entity_id
_entity_poly.type
_entity_poly.pdbx_seq_one_letter_code
_entity_poly.pdbx_strand_id
1 'polypeptide(L)'
;MASTRNKNTPGDYISEQRSITQHINYRTYHSYGVPQTTYLPGDGLLQGRVAPDQLSHNSSDIESFLWGIGSTNLVNPLPPTNPEIKQLKSLAVMDKIPVIVPGDLQVQPNQRYYRGM
;
A
#
# COMPACT_ATOMS: atom_id res chain seq x y z
N MET A 1 45.68 -4.48 -27.22
CA MET A 1 44.41 -4.75 -26.52
C MET A 1 44.09 -6.24 -26.60
N ALA A 2 44.56 -7.03 -25.64
CA ALA A 2 44.22 -8.46 -25.58
C ALA A 2 43.61 -8.74 -24.21
N SER A 3 42.29 -8.87 -24.15
CA SER A 3 41.60 -9.40 -22.99
C SER A 3 41.85 -10.91 -22.97
N THR A 4 42.81 -11.36 -22.16
CA THR A 4 43.16 -12.79 -21.99
C THR A 4 42.13 -13.57 -21.17
N ARG A 5 41.07 -12.91 -20.67
CA ARG A 5 39.97 -13.59 -19.99
C ARG A 5 38.98 -14.12 -21.01
N ASN A 6 38.84 -15.45 -21.02
CA ASN A 6 37.74 -16.13 -21.67
C ASN A 6 36.46 -15.80 -20.90
N LYS A 7 35.72 -14.76 -21.32
CA LYS A 7 34.46 -14.31 -20.70
C LYS A 7 33.22 -14.82 -21.44
N ASN A 8 33.43 -15.51 -22.55
CA ASN A 8 32.38 -15.85 -23.50
C ASN A 8 32.19 -17.36 -23.64
N THR A 9 32.71 -18.18 -22.71
CA THR A 9 32.36 -19.60 -22.73
C THR A 9 30.91 -19.78 -22.26
N PRO A 10 30.20 -20.77 -22.80
CA PRO A 10 28.88 -21.12 -22.28
C PRO A 10 28.88 -21.40 -20.77
N GLY A 11 29.96 -21.96 -20.23
CA GLY A 11 30.11 -22.23 -18.80
C GLY A 11 30.17 -20.96 -17.95
N ASP A 12 30.97 -19.97 -18.38
CA ASP A 12 31.08 -18.69 -17.68
C ASP A 12 29.74 -17.95 -17.68
N TYR A 13 29.05 -17.90 -18.82
CA TYR A 13 27.73 -17.28 -18.94
C TYR A 13 26.68 -17.93 -18.02
N ILE A 14 26.66 -19.27 -17.95
CA ILE A 14 25.76 -19.99 -17.03
C ILE A 14 26.08 -19.65 -15.57
N SER A 15 27.37 -19.54 -15.22
CA SER A 15 27.78 -19.18 -13.87
C SER A 15 27.39 -17.74 -13.48
N GLU A 16 27.53 -16.80 -14.42
CA GLU A 16 27.09 -15.41 -14.24
C GLU A 16 25.57 -15.33 -14.08
N GLN A 17 24.82 -16.00 -14.95
CA GLN A 17 23.36 -16.08 -14.83
C GLN A 17 22.93 -16.67 -13.49
N ARG A 18 23.58 -17.75 -13.04
CA ARG A 18 23.31 -18.35 -11.72
C ARG A 18 23.59 -17.38 -10.58
N SER A 19 24.71 -16.66 -10.64
CA SER A 19 25.07 -15.64 -9.64
C SER A 19 24.04 -14.50 -9.59
N ILE A 20 23.63 -14.00 -10.77
CA ILE A 20 22.60 -12.97 -10.89
C ILE A 20 21.27 -13.47 -10.31
N THR A 21 20.82 -14.67 -10.67
CA THR A 21 19.58 -15.27 -10.13
C THR A 21 19.66 -15.42 -8.62
N GLN A 22 20.78 -15.91 -8.07
CA GLN A 22 20.96 -16.03 -6.62
C GLN A 22 20.92 -14.68 -5.92
N HIS A 23 21.55 -13.65 -6.51
CA HIS A 23 21.49 -12.29 -5.98
C HIS A 23 20.08 -11.71 -6.01
N ILE A 24 19.33 -11.94 -7.08
CA ILE A 24 17.91 -11.53 -7.16
C ILE A 24 17.14 -12.24 -6.05
N ASN A 25 17.21 -13.57 -5.97
CA ASN A 25 16.49 -14.36 -4.97
C ASN A 25 16.80 -13.92 -3.54
N TYR A 26 18.06 -13.61 -3.24
CA TYR A 26 18.45 -13.12 -1.92
C TYR A 26 17.86 -11.74 -1.62
N ARG A 27 17.92 -10.81 -2.59
CA ARG A 27 17.42 -9.44 -2.44
C ARG A 27 15.90 -9.35 -2.39
N THR A 28 15.20 -10.22 -3.11
CA THR A 28 13.73 -10.28 -3.15
C THR A 28 13.16 -11.25 -2.11
N TYR A 29 14.01 -11.88 -1.29
CA TYR A 29 13.55 -12.82 -0.29
C TYR A 29 12.64 -12.13 0.73
N HIS A 30 11.44 -12.69 0.88
CA HIS A 30 10.33 -12.11 1.64
C HIS A 30 10.70 -11.68 3.07
N SER A 31 11.54 -12.46 3.75
CA SER A 31 11.91 -12.22 5.15
C SER A 31 12.74 -10.95 5.39
N TYR A 32 13.35 -10.36 4.36
CA TYR A 32 14.16 -9.15 4.54
C TYR A 32 13.33 -7.87 4.63
N GLY A 33 12.08 -7.89 4.14
CA GLY A 33 11.29 -6.66 3.98
C GLY A 33 9.83 -6.76 4.39
N VAL A 34 9.30 -7.96 4.63
CA VAL A 34 7.89 -8.16 4.98
C VAL A 34 7.77 -8.64 6.43
N PRO A 35 7.03 -7.92 7.30
CA PRO A 35 6.77 -8.36 8.66
C PRO A 35 5.93 -9.64 8.66
N GLN A 36 6.14 -10.53 9.64
CA GLN A 36 5.34 -11.75 9.75
C GLN A 36 3.86 -11.47 10.05
N THR A 37 3.58 -10.40 10.77
CA THR A 37 2.22 -9.96 11.10
C THR A 37 2.11 -8.45 10.92
N THR A 38 1.15 -8.02 10.11
CA THR A 38 0.84 -6.60 9.92
C THR A 38 -0.42 -6.26 10.71
N TYR A 39 -0.32 -5.26 11.59
CA TYR A 39 -1.44 -4.70 12.35
C TYR A 39 -1.54 -3.20 12.12
N LEU A 40 -2.73 -2.66 12.28
CA LEU A 40 -2.95 -1.22 12.39
C LEU A 40 -2.49 -0.76 13.78
N PRO A 41 -1.91 0.44 13.90
CA PRO A 41 -1.26 0.93 15.12
C PRO A 41 -2.22 1.17 16.29
N GLY A 42 -3.54 1.15 16.04
CA GLY A 42 -4.54 1.33 17.09
C GLY A 42 -4.27 2.54 17.97
N ASP A 43 -4.38 2.31 19.28
CA ASP A 43 -4.22 3.34 20.29
C ASP A 43 -2.90 3.18 21.04
N GLY A 44 -2.12 4.25 21.06
CA GLY A 44 -0.85 4.32 21.79
C GLY A 44 0.39 4.00 20.95
N LEU A 45 0.22 3.57 19.68
CA LEU A 45 1.32 3.41 18.73
C LEU A 45 1.18 4.38 17.56
N LEU A 46 2.33 4.72 16.96
CA LEU A 46 2.37 5.48 15.72
C LEU A 46 2.39 4.53 14.52
N GLN A 47 1.80 4.98 13.41
CA GLN A 47 1.82 4.24 12.16
C GLN A 47 3.26 4.07 11.66
N GLY A 48 3.70 2.81 11.56
CA GLY A 48 4.94 2.45 10.88
C GLY A 48 4.78 2.40 9.36
N ARG A 49 5.89 2.17 8.66
CA ARG A 49 5.86 1.86 7.22
C ARG A 49 5.20 0.51 6.97
N VAL A 50 4.20 0.49 6.10
CA VAL A 50 3.49 -0.73 5.68
C VAL A 50 3.66 -0.88 4.18
N ALA A 51 4.03 -2.08 3.73
CA ALA A 51 4.14 -2.37 2.31
C ALA A 51 2.73 -2.40 1.66
N PRO A 52 2.55 -1.89 0.43
CA PRO A 52 1.25 -1.91 -0.26
C PRO A 52 0.63 -3.31 -0.33
N ASP A 53 1.44 -4.34 -0.54
CA ASP A 53 1.01 -5.74 -0.60
C ASP A 53 0.45 -6.27 0.72
N GLN A 54 0.69 -5.58 1.84
CA GLN A 54 0.08 -5.91 3.13
C GLN A 54 -1.30 -5.25 3.30
N LEU A 55 -1.61 -4.23 2.51
CA LEU A 55 -2.89 -3.50 2.57
C LEU A 55 -3.94 -4.09 1.61
N SER A 56 -3.53 -4.61 0.46
CA SER A 56 -4.43 -5.23 -0.53
C SER A 56 -3.75 -6.35 -1.31
N HIS A 57 -4.54 -7.22 -1.95
CA HIS A 57 -4.02 -8.27 -2.84
C HIS A 57 -3.66 -7.72 -4.23
N ASN A 58 -4.32 -6.65 -4.65
CA ASN A 58 -4.12 -5.99 -5.94
C ASN A 58 -3.64 -4.52 -5.78
N SER A 59 -2.63 -4.33 -4.94
CA SER A 59 -2.04 -3.03 -4.60
C SER A 59 -1.64 -2.21 -5.85
N SER A 60 -0.93 -2.83 -6.79
CA SER A 60 -0.45 -2.17 -8.01
C SER A 60 -1.57 -1.77 -8.97
N ASP A 61 -2.64 -2.57 -9.07
CA ASP A 61 -3.80 -2.24 -9.92
C ASP A 61 -4.57 -1.05 -9.35
N ILE A 62 -4.80 -1.05 -8.03
CA ILE A 62 -5.42 0.06 -7.32
C ILE A 62 -4.58 1.34 -7.51
N GLU A 63 -3.26 1.26 -7.33
CA GLU A 63 -2.35 2.39 -7.51
C GLU A 63 -2.38 2.93 -8.94
N SER A 64 -2.32 2.05 -9.94
CA SER A 64 -2.40 2.41 -11.35
C SER A 64 -3.71 3.13 -11.68
N PHE A 65 -4.83 2.63 -11.12
CA PHE A 65 -6.14 3.26 -11.26
C PHE A 65 -6.19 4.64 -10.58
N LEU A 66 -5.67 4.76 -9.35
CA LEU A 66 -5.63 6.02 -8.61
C LEU A 66 -4.74 7.08 -9.29
N TRP A 67 -3.68 6.67 -9.98
CA TRP A 67 -2.85 7.55 -10.81
C TRP A 67 -3.49 7.89 -12.16
N GLY A 68 -4.63 7.28 -12.50
CA GLY A 68 -5.34 7.50 -13.76
C GLY A 68 -4.60 6.93 -14.98
N ILE A 69 -3.72 5.94 -14.78
CA ILE A 69 -3.02 5.27 -15.88
C ILE A 69 -4.06 4.59 -16.78
N GLY A 70 -4.01 4.88 -18.08
CA GLY A 70 -4.94 4.31 -19.06
C GLY A 70 -6.34 4.94 -19.09
N SER A 71 -6.60 5.98 -18.28
CA SER A 71 -7.90 6.69 -18.26
C SER A 71 -8.28 7.36 -19.58
N THR A 72 -7.30 7.71 -20.42
CA THR A 72 -7.50 8.35 -21.72
C THR A 72 -7.44 7.38 -22.90
N ASN A 73 -7.34 6.06 -22.65
CA ASN A 73 -7.28 5.07 -23.72
C ASN A 73 -8.68 4.81 -24.30
N LEU A 74 -8.98 5.46 -25.44
CA LEU A 74 -10.26 5.34 -26.13
C LEU A 74 -10.38 4.10 -27.02
N VAL A 75 -9.25 3.43 -27.32
CA VAL A 75 -9.23 2.24 -28.19
C VAL A 75 -9.47 0.98 -27.34
N ASN A 76 -8.81 0.89 -26.19
CA ASN A 76 -8.97 -0.20 -25.23
C ASN A 76 -9.22 0.40 -23.83
N PRO A 77 -10.48 0.73 -23.50
CA PRO A 77 -10.83 1.27 -22.19
C PRO A 77 -10.42 0.29 -21.08
N LEU A 78 -9.77 0.81 -20.04
CA LEU A 78 -9.42 -0.01 -18.87
C LEU A 78 -10.71 -0.43 -18.14
N PRO A 79 -10.87 -1.71 -17.76
CA PRO A 79 -11.99 -2.12 -16.92
C PRO A 79 -11.91 -1.45 -15.54
N PRO A 80 -13.07 -1.25 -14.87
CA PRO A 80 -13.08 -0.71 -13.51
C PRO A 80 -12.34 -1.65 -12.56
N THR A 81 -11.39 -1.10 -11.80
CA THR A 81 -10.59 -1.87 -10.85
C THR A 81 -11.37 -2.07 -9.55
N ASN A 82 -11.62 -3.33 -9.16
CA ASN A 82 -12.26 -3.65 -7.88
C ASN A 82 -11.18 -3.85 -6.79
N PRO A 83 -11.14 -3.03 -5.72
CA PRO A 83 -10.08 -3.12 -4.73
C PRO A 83 -10.27 -4.32 -3.79
N GLU A 84 -9.23 -5.16 -3.68
CA GLU A 84 -9.20 -6.34 -2.81
C GLU A 84 -8.43 -6.05 -1.50
N ILE A 85 -9.06 -5.25 -0.64
CA ILE A 85 -8.45 -4.75 0.60
C ILE A 85 -8.35 -5.86 1.66
N LYS A 86 -7.20 -5.99 2.31
CA LYS A 86 -6.95 -6.91 3.43
C LYS A 86 -7.52 -6.32 4.72
N GLN A 87 -8.25 -7.15 5.46
CA GLN A 87 -8.79 -6.77 6.77
C GLN A 87 -7.72 -6.92 7.85
N LEU A 88 -7.05 -5.81 8.18
CA LEU A 88 -6.01 -5.76 9.20
C LEU A 88 -6.60 -5.51 10.60
N LYS A 89 -6.11 -6.24 11.60
CA LYS A 89 -6.51 -6.00 13.00
C LYS A 89 -5.77 -4.80 13.57
N SER A 90 -6.41 -4.11 14.50
CA SER A 90 -5.80 -3.02 15.26
C SER A 90 -5.10 -3.55 16.52
N LEU A 91 -3.90 -3.05 16.82
CA LEU A 91 -3.16 -3.35 18.03
C LEU A 91 -3.17 -2.13 18.95
N ALA A 92 -4.12 -2.09 19.88
CA ALA A 92 -4.16 -1.06 20.91
C ALA A 92 -3.29 -1.46 22.11
N VAL A 93 -2.46 -0.53 22.57
CA VAL A 93 -1.61 -0.68 23.76
C VAL A 93 -2.18 0.09 24.96
N MET A 94 -3.11 1.01 24.70
CA MET A 94 -3.85 1.76 25.71
C MET A 94 -5.34 1.80 25.39
N ASP A 95 -6.15 1.95 26.44
CA ASP A 95 -7.58 2.19 26.30
C ASP A 95 -7.85 3.69 26.13
N LYS A 96 -8.66 4.06 25.11
CA LYS A 96 -9.12 5.43 24.95
C LYS A 96 -10.17 5.80 25.98
N ILE A 97 -10.09 7.05 26.45
CA ILE A 97 -11.19 7.70 27.16
C ILE A 97 -12.38 7.78 26.18
N PRO A 98 -13.59 7.35 26.58
CA PRO A 98 -14.76 7.39 25.70
C PRO A 98 -15.06 8.83 25.28
N VAL A 99 -15.28 9.03 23.98
CA VAL A 99 -15.67 10.33 23.44
C VAL A 99 -17.12 10.60 23.85
N ILE A 100 -17.32 11.63 24.65
CA ILE A 100 -18.66 12.12 25.01
C ILE A 100 -19.13 13.03 23.90
N VAL A 101 -19.97 12.51 23.00
CA VAL A 101 -20.62 13.31 21.96
C VAL A 101 -21.90 13.92 22.57
N PRO A 102 -22.10 15.26 22.49
CA PRO A 102 -23.35 15.85 22.93
C PRO A 102 -24.52 15.32 22.09
N GLY A 103 -25.71 15.29 22.68
CA GLY A 103 -26.92 14.90 21.96
C GLY A 103 -27.20 15.82 20.75
N ASP A 104 -28.09 15.37 19.86
CA ASP A 104 -28.44 16.11 18.66
C ASP A 104 -28.82 17.57 18.93
N LEU A 105 -28.38 18.46 18.05
CA LEU A 105 -28.70 19.88 18.14
C LEU A 105 -30.20 20.10 17.93
N GLN A 106 -30.94 20.33 19.01
CA GLN A 106 -32.33 20.78 18.94
C GLN A 106 -32.38 22.29 18.76
N VAL A 107 -32.46 22.74 17.51
CA VAL A 107 -32.68 24.16 17.20
C VAL A 107 -34.13 24.52 17.51
N GLN A 108 -34.34 25.42 18.48
CA GLN A 108 -35.69 25.91 18.76
C GLN A 108 -36.18 26.77 17.58
N PRO A 109 -37.45 26.62 17.15
CA PRO A 109 -38.02 27.51 16.13
C PRO A 109 -37.95 28.97 16.61
N ASN A 110 -37.71 29.91 15.68
CA ASN A 110 -37.57 31.36 15.91
C ASN A 110 -36.32 31.86 16.65
N GLN A 111 -35.23 31.06 16.75
CA GLN A 111 -33.94 31.55 17.28
C GLN A 111 -33.27 32.65 16.43
N ARG A 112 -33.68 32.83 15.18
CA ARG A 112 -33.26 33.97 14.34
C ARG A 112 -34.34 35.04 14.38
N TYR A 113 -33.95 36.26 14.76
CA TYR A 113 -34.82 37.43 14.62
C TYR A 113 -35.17 37.63 13.14
N TYR A 114 -36.46 37.85 12.88
CA TYR A 114 -36.95 38.21 11.55
C TYR A 114 -36.38 39.59 11.18
N ARG A 115 -35.42 39.65 10.25
CA ARG A 115 -34.97 40.92 9.68
C ARG A 115 -35.94 41.32 8.58
N GLY A 116 -37.04 41.97 8.97
CA GLY A 116 -37.97 42.57 8.03
C GLY A 116 -37.31 43.71 7.26
N MET A 117 -37.44 43.68 5.94
CA MET A 117 -37.49 44.86 5.07
C MET A 117 -38.91 44.94 4.52
#